data_AF-A0A8S9QRN2-F1
#
_entry.id   AF-A0A8S9QRN2-F1
#
_cell.length_a   1.000
_cell.length_b   1.000
_cell.length_c   1.000
_cell.angle_alpha   90.00
_cell.angle_beta   90.00
_cell.angle_gamma   90.00
#
_symmetry.space_group_name_H-M   'P 1'
#
loop_
_entity.id
_entity.type
_entity.pdbx_description
1 polymer ?
#
loop_
_entity_poly.entity_id
_entity_poly.type
_entity_poly.pdbx_seq_one_letter_code
_entity_poly.pdbx_strand_id
1 'polypeptide(L)' 'MDLQRLSNGRYKSVLHQTTVDKERIRISWVVLVRPTKDTVVGPFPELIGQDDPPKFRPMLYKDYIYRKVRYLPFSDLDS' A
#
# COMPACT_ATOMS: atom_id res chain seq x y z
N MET A 1 -1.24 -3.97 1.60
CA MET A 1 -0.70 -2.60 1.59
C MET A 1 -1.75 -1.56 1.30
N ASP A 2 -2.50 -1.72 0.20
CA ASP A 2 -3.57 -0.78 -0.17
C ASP A 2 -4.56 -0.59 0.99
N LEU A 3 -4.93 -1.68 1.65
CA LEU A 3 -5.78 -1.67 2.85
C LEU A 3 -5.22 -0.85 4.02
N GLN A 4 -3.90 -0.75 4.21
CA GLN A 4 -3.31 0.09 5.25
C GLN A 4 -3.59 1.56 5.00
N ARG A 5 -3.50 2.01 3.74
CA ARG A 5 -3.80 3.39 3.37
C ARG A 5 -5.29 3.66 3.48
N LEU A 6 -6.12 2.77 2.92
CA LEU A 6 -7.57 2.88 2.94
C LEU A 6 -8.15 2.91 4.37
N SER A 7 -7.57 2.14 5.28
CA SER A 7 -8.02 2.04 6.66
C SER A 7 -7.42 3.06 7.63
N ASN A 8 -6.78 4.12 7.11
CA ASN A 8 -6.04 5.10 7.90
C ASN A 8 -5.01 4.48 8.89
N GLY A 9 -4.41 3.36 8.50
CA GLY A 9 -3.38 2.66 9.27
C GLY A 9 -3.90 1.68 10.32
N ARG A 10 -5.21 1.41 10.38
CA ARG A 10 -5.80 0.38 11.28
C ARG A 10 -5.33 -1.02 10.91
N TYR A 11 -5.32 -1.36 9.62
CA TYR A 11 -4.69 -2.58 9.13
C TYR A 11 -3.23 -2.32 8.76
N LYS A 12 -2.31 -3.16 9.22
CA LYS A 12 -0.87 -3.00 8.93
C LYS A 12 -0.48 -3.78 7.69
N SER A 13 0.28 -3.13 6.79
CA SER A 13 0.98 -3.85 5.73
C SER A 13 2.35 -4.26 6.24
N VAL A 14 2.53 -5.55 6.50
CA VAL A 14 3.79 -6.06 7.04
C VAL A 14 4.81 -6.31 5.93
N LEU A 15 6.07 -6.00 6.22
CA LEU A 15 7.20 -6.45 5.42
C LEU A 15 7.39 -7.93 5.68
N HIS A 16 7.37 -8.74 4.61
CA HIS A 16 7.60 -10.16 4.68
C HIS A 16 8.72 -10.53 3.69
N GLN A 17 9.51 -11.52 4.06
CA GLN A 17 10.60 -12.06 3.26
C GLN A 17 10.53 -13.58 3.32
N THR A 18 10.97 -14.24 2.25
CA THR A 18 11.15 -15.70 2.22
C THR A 18 12.63 -16.01 2.06
N THR A 19 13.11 -17.06 2.71
CA THR A 19 14.47 -17.57 2.54
C THR A 19 14.49 -18.70 1.50
N VAL A 20 15.67 -18.96 0.95
CA VAL A 20 15.91 -20.08 0.04
C VAL A 20 16.45 -21.28 0.82
N ASP A 21 16.11 -22.48 0.35
CA ASP A 21 16.57 -23.75 0.91
C ASP A 21 17.38 -24.53 -0.15
N LYS A 22 18.45 -25.22 0.26
CA LYS A 22 19.34 -25.95 -0.66
C LYS A 22 18.82 -27.34 -1.04
N GLU A 23 17.96 -27.92 -0.20
CA GLU A 23 17.54 -29.32 -0.27
C GLU A 23 16.09 -29.46 -0.74
N ARG A 24 15.27 -28.42 -0.54
CA ARG A 24 13.82 -28.46 -0.79
C ARG A 24 13.39 -27.37 -1.76
N ILE A 25 12.69 -27.78 -2.82
CA ILE A 25 12.04 -26.86 -3.75
C ILE A 25 10.76 -26.33 -3.11
N ARG A 26 10.64 -25.01 -3.01
CA ARG A 26 9.43 -24.32 -2.54
C ARG A 26 8.76 -23.58 -3.68
N ILE A 27 7.47 -23.86 -3.90
CA ILE A 27 6.61 -23.17 -4.86
C ILE A 27 5.46 -22.51 -4.09
N SER A 28 5.14 -21.27 -4.42
CA SER A 28 4.01 -20.54 -3.86
C SER A 28 3.21 -19.84 -4.96
N TRP A 29 1.89 -19.90 -4.88
CA TRP A 29 0.99 -19.24 -5.83
C TRP A 29 0.32 -18.04 -5.16
N VAL A 30 0.74 -16.83 -5.51
CA VAL A 30 0.21 -15.61 -4.89
C VAL A 30 -0.87 -15.01 -5.77
N VAL A 31 -2.07 -14.86 -5.22
CA VAL A 31 -3.16 -14.09 -5.84
C VAL A 31 -3.20 -12.71 -5.20
N LEU A 32 -2.94 -11.68 -6.00
CA LEU A 32 -2.91 -10.29 -5.54
C LEU A 32 -4.18 -9.56 -5.98
N VAL A 33 -5.01 -9.17 -5.02
CA VAL A 33 -6.16 -8.28 -5.25
C VAL A 33 -5.68 -6.84 -5.24
N ARG A 34 -6.01 -6.08 -6.30
CA ARG A 34 -5.55 -4.70 -6.49
C ARG A 34 -6.69 -3.80 -7.02
N PRO A 35 -6.72 -2.52 -6.64
CA PRO A 35 -7.58 -1.51 -7.27
C PRO A 35 -7.29 -1.34 -8.77
N THR A 36 -8.22 -0.71 -9.50
CA THR A 36 -7.97 -0.28 -10.87
C THR A 36 -7.00 0.90 -10.90
N LYS A 37 -6.31 1.12 -12.03
CA LYS A 37 -5.28 2.16 -12.18
C LYS A 37 -5.78 3.57 -11.86
N ASP A 38 -7.04 3.84 -12.21
CA ASP A 38 -7.67 5.15 -12.05
C ASP A 38 -8.44 5.29 -10.72
N THR A 39 -8.39 4.27 -9.86
CA THR A 39 -8.93 4.37 -8.50
C THR A 39 -8.06 5.32 -7.68
N VAL A 40 -8.68 6.26 -6.96
CA VAL A 40 -7.99 7.07 -5.94
C VAL A 40 -7.82 6.23 -4.67
N VAL A 41 -6.58 6.07 -4.21
CA VAL A 41 -6.23 5.38 -2.97
C VAL A 41 -5.87 6.37 -1.87
N GLY A 42 -6.67 6.40 -0.81
CA GLY A 42 -6.49 7.23 0.38
C GLY A 42 -7.38 6.74 1.53
N PRO A 43 -7.25 7.31 2.73
CA PRO A 43 -8.09 6.97 3.87
C PRO A 43 -9.57 7.15 3.54
N PHE A 44 -10.40 6.17 3.93
CA PHE A 44 -11.84 6.29 3.81
C PHE A 44 -12.36 7.45 4.69
N PRO A 45 -13.27 8.31 4.19
CA PRO A 45 -13.80 9.44 4.95
C PRO A 45 -14.41 9.06 6.30
N GLU A 46 -14.99 7.86 6.40
CA GLU A 46 -15.60 7.33 7.62
C GLU A 46 -14.57 6.92 8.68
N LEU A 47 -13.29 6.85 8.31
CA LEU A 47 -12.18 6.41 9.16
C LEU A 47 -11.23 7.55 9.53
N ILE A 48 -11.58 8.79 9.17
CA ILE A 48 -10.84 10.00 9.54
C ILE A 48 -11.72 10.89 10.43
N GLY A 49 -11.10 11.65 11.33
CA GLY A 49 -11.82 12.53 12.25
C GLY A 49 -10.87 13.47 12.99
N GLN A 50 -11.43 14.26 13.92
CA GLN A 50 -10.65 15.23 14.71
C GLN A 50 -9.54 14.53 15.53
N ASP A 51 -9.84 13.35 16.07
CA ASP A 51 -8.90 12.57 16.88
C ASP A 51 -7.98 11.66 16.03
N ASP A 52 -8.35 11.38 14.78
CA ASP A 52 -7.57 10.53 13.86
C ASP A 52 -7.51 11.18 12.46
N PRO A 53 -6.62 12.17 12.26
CA PRO A 53 -6.49 12.84 10.98
C PRO A 53 -5.99 11.88 9.89
N PRO A 54 -6.15 12.24 8.60
CA PRO A 54 -5.68 11.42 7.49
C PRO A 54 -4.15 11.27 7.53
N LYS A 55 -3.67 10.04 7.74
CA LYS A 55 -2.23 9.70 7.77
C LYS A 55 -1.62 9.49 6.39
N PHE A 56 -2.47 9.37 5.37
CA PHE A 56 -2.07 9.10 4.00
C PHE A 56 -2.76 10.08 3.05
N ARG A 57 -1.98 10.70 2.16
CA ARG A 57 -2.53 11.55 1.11
C ARG A 57 -3.24 10.71 0.03
N PRO A 58 -4.46 11.10 -0.42
CA PRO A 58 -5.10 10.48 -1.57
C PRO A 58 -4.30 10.68 -2.87
N MET A 59 -4.18 9.64 -3.70
CA MET A 59 -3.55 9.70 -5.02
C MET A 59 -4.07 8.58 -5.93
N LEU A 60 -3.90 8.69 -7.25
CA LEU A 60 -4.30 7.60 -8.15
C LEU A 60 -3.44 6.36 -7.91
N TYR A 61 -4.07 5.19 -8.02
CA TYR A 61 -3.40 3.92 -7.76
C TYR A 61 -2.20 3.70 -8.68
N LYS A 62 -2.30 4.13 -9.95
CA LYS A 62 -1.18 4.07 -10.90
C LYS A 62 0.05 4.85 -10.41
N ASP A 63 -0.13 6.03 -9.85
CA ASP A 63 0.96 6.89 -9.37
C ASP A 63 1.56 6.32 -8.09
N TYR A 64 0.71 5.81 -7.21
CA TYR A 64 1.12 5.12 -5.99
C TYR A 64 2.01 3.90 -6.30
N ILE A 65 1.58 3.02 -7.20
CA ILE A 65 2.35 1.83 -7.60
C ILE A 65 3.63 2.22 -8.34
N TYR A 66 3.58 3.21 -9.23
CA TYR A 66 4.76 3.71 -9.93
C TYR A 66 5.85 4.16 -8.94
N ARG A 67 5.48 4.98 -7.94
CA ARG A 67 6.42 5.44 -6.91
C ARG A 67 6.93 4.30 -6.05
N LYS A 68 6.03 3.42 -5.59
CA LYS A 68 6.38 2.31 -4.71
C LYS A 68 7.36 1.32 -5.35
N VAL A 69 7.13 0.91 -6.59
CA VAL A 69 8.00 -0.07 -7.28
C VAL A 69 9.38 0.52 -7.58
N ARG A 70 9.46 1.85 -7.72
CA ARG A 70 10.71 2.57 -7.97
C ARG A 70 11.35 3.15 -6.72
N TYR A 71 10.79 2.88 -5.53
CA TYR A 71 11.24 3.43 -4.26
C TYR A 71 11.35 4.97 -4.26
N LEU A 72 10.46 5.65 -4.99
CA LEU A 72 10.40 7.11 -5.05
C LEU A 72 9.73 7.67 -3.80
N PRO A 73 10.13 8.86 -3.31
CA PRO A 73 9.50 9.51 -2.18
C PRO A 73 8.03 9.82 -2.46
N PHE A 74 7.23 9.88 -1.39
CA PHE A 74 5.87 10.41 -1.43
C PHE A 74 5.78 11.88 -0.99
N SER A 75 6.87 12.45 -0.45
CA SER A 75 7.01 13.83 0.00
C SER A 75 6.97 14.86 -1.13
N ASP A 76 7.40 14.47 -2.33
CA ASP A 76 7.58 15.40 -3.47
C ASP A 76 6.26 15.84 -4.11
N LEU A 77 5.13 15.47 -3.53
CA LEU A 77 3.79 15.88 -3.99
C LEU A 77 3.30 17.13 -3.26
N ASP A 78 4.02 17.59 -2.23
CA ASP A 78 3.68 18.74 -1.38
C ASP A 78 4.27 20.07 -1.92
N SER A 79 4.77 20.08 -3.17
CA SER A 79 5.23 21.26 -3.92
C SER A 79 4.23 21.68 -4.99
#